data_AF-A0A524KPT3-F1
#
_entry.id   AF-A0A524KPT3-F1
#
_cell.length_a   1.000
_cell.length_b   1.000
_cell.length_c   1.000
_cell.angle_alpha   90.00
_cell.angle_beta   90.00
_cell.angle_gamma   90.00
#
_symmetry.space_group_name_H-M   'P 1'
#
loop_
_entity.id
_entity.type
_entity.pdbx_description
1 polymer ?
#
loop_
_entity_poly.entity_id
_entity_poly.type
_entity_poly.pdbx_seq_one_letter_code
_entity_poly.pdbx_strand_id
1 'polypeptide(L)' 'MKLTSKERFARILKHQPVDRIGLFEVYWRETALKWTAEGRFAKPEEISDHFGLDVRRTGGEITPGIYRLINLVGDVET' A
#
# COMPACT_ATOMS: atom_id res chain seq x y z
N MET A 1 -15.40 -20.33 -3.38
CA MET A 1 -16.05 -19.06 -3.79
C MET A 1 -15.02 -17.95 -3.67
N LYS A 2 -14.88 -17.08 -4.68
CA LYS A 2 -13.94 -15.95 -4.64
C LYS A 2 -14.57 -14.81 -3.85
N LEU A 3 -13.92 -14.36 -2.78
CA LEU A 3 -14.36 -13.22 -1.99
C LEU A 3 -13.93 -11.91 -2.64
N THR A 4 -14.70 -10.85 -2.45
CA THR A 4 -14.23 -9.49 -2.71
C THR A 4 -13.21 -9.08 -1.65
N SER A 5 -12.40 -8.05 -1.94
CA SER A 5 -11.42 -7.52 -0.99
C SER A 5 -12.06 -7.08 0.33
N LYS A 6 -13.23 -6.42 0.26
CA LYS A 6 -14.00 -6.00 1.44
C LYS A 6 -14.46 -7.20 2.28
N GLU A 7 -15.02 -8.22 1.64
CA GLU A 7 -15.47 -9.43 2.34
C GLU A 7 -14.31 -10.18 2.99
N ARG A 8 -13.17 -10.27 2.28
CA ARG A 8 -11.95 -10.92 2.78
C ARG A 8 -11.44 -10.27 4.06
N PHE A 9 -11.27 -8.95 4.08
CA PHE A 9 -10.86 -8.23 5.29
C PHE A 9 -11.89 -8.35 6.42
N ALA A 10 -13.18 -8.23 6.10
CA ALA A 10 -14.23 -8.37 7.10
C ALA A 10 -14.22 -9.75 7.80
N ARG A 11 -13.86 -10.82 7.07
CA ARG A 11 -13.72 -12.17 7.63
C ARG A 11 -12.43 -12.35 8.40
N ILE A 12 -11.29 -11.85 7.90
CA ILE A 12 -10.01 -11.90 8.61
C ILE A 12 -10.13 -11.26 9.99
N LEU A 13 -10.73 -10.07 10.07
CA LEU A 13 -10.94 -9.36 11.35
C LEU A 13 -11.87 -10.12 12.32
N LYS A 14 -12.68 -11.05 11.81
CA LYS A 14 -13.58 -11.92 12.59
C LYS A 14 -13.02 -13.33 12.81
N HIS A 15 -11.77 -13.58 12.42
CA HIS A 15 -11.13 -14.89 12.44
C HIS A 15 -11.93 -15.99 11.71
N GLN A 16 -12.56 -15.62 10.59
CA GLN A 16 -13.34 -16.54 9.76
C GLN A 16 -12.54 -17.04 8.55
N PRO A 17 -12.89 -18.21 7.98
CA PRO A 17 -12.24 -18.72 6.78
C PRO A 17 -12.32 -17.76 5.59
N VAL A 18 -11.19 -17.60 4.90
CA VAL A 18 -11.03 -16.78 3.70
C VAL A 18 -10.45 -17.60 2.55
N ASP A 19 -10.64 -17.13 1.32
CA ASP A 19 -10.13 -17.76 0.09
C ASP A 19 -8.63 -17.56 -0.11
N ARG A 20 -8.08 -16.44 0.38
CA ARG A 20 -6.65 -16.15 0.56
C ARG A 20 -6.47 -15.07 1.63
N ILE A 21 -5.23 -14.86 2.09
CA ILE A 21 -4.90 -13.74 2.98
C ILE A 21 -5.08 -12.42 2.23
N GLY A 22 -5.80 -11.47 2.84
CA GLY A 22 -5.96 -10.12 2.32
C GLY A 22 -4.67 -9.32 2.53
N LEU A 23 -4.21 -8.63 1.48
CA LEU A 23 -2.92 -7.93 1.51
C LEU A 23 -3.07 -6.43 1.28
N PHE A 24 -2.32 -5.66 2.05
CA PHE A 24 -2.15 -4.22 1.90
C PHE A 24 -0.67 -3.90 2.08
N GLU A 25 -0.12 -3.11 1.15
CA GLU A 25 1.26 -2.66 1.15
C GLU A 25 1.34 -1.26 0.52
N VAL A 26 2.36 -0.49 0.90
CA VAL A 26 2.68 0.82 0.30
C VAL A 26 4.10 0.76 -0.24
N TYR A 27 4.25 0.88 -1.55
CA TYR A 27 5.54 0.73 -2.18
C TYR A 27 6.39 2.00 -2.12
N TRP A 28 7.70 1.80 -2.01
CA TRP A 28 8.70 2.84 -2.22
C TRP A 28 8.60 3.40 -3.64
N ARG A 29 8.63 4.72 -3.76
CA ARG A 29 8.50 5.41 -5.05
C ARG A 29 9.59 5.02 -6.03
N GLU A 30 10.80 4.94 -5.53
CA GLU A 30 11.99 4.59 -6.28
C GLU A 30 11.87 3.18 -6.87
N THR A 31 11.27 2.25 -6.11
CA THR A 31 11.04 0.87 -6.56
C THR A 31 10.00 0.82 -7.67
N ALA A 32 8.85 1.47 -7.46
CA ALA A 32 7.78 1.49 -8.46
C ALA A 32 8.23 2.16 -9.78
N LEU A 33 8.97 3.27 -9.68
CA LEU A 33 9.55 3.96 -10.84
C LEU A 33 10.55 3.10 -11.60
N LYS A 34 11.49 2.47 -10.88
CA LYS A 34 12.49 1.61 -11.50
C LYS A 34 11.83 0.45 -12.26
N TRP A 35 10.88 -0.23 -11.65
CA TRP A 35 10.20 -1.36 -12.27
C TRP A 35 9.30 -0.97 -13.44
N THR A 36 8.69 0.21 -13.40
CA THR A 36 7.98 0.76 -14.56
C THR A 36 8.96 1.02 -15.72
N ALA A 37 10.12 1.62 -15.45
CA ALA A 37 11.14 1.88 -16.48
C ALA A 37 11.71 0.59 -17.09
N GLU A 38 11.74 -0.51 -16.32
CA GLU A 38 12.07 -1.85 -16.80
C GLU A 38 10.93 -2.54 -17.58
N GLY A 39 9.75 -1.90 -17.69
CA GLY A 39 8.60 -2.45 -18.41
C GLY A 39 7.81 -3.53 -17.64
N ARG A 40 7.95 -3.61 -16.31
CA ARG A 40 7.23 -4.62 -15.50
C ARG A 40 5.72 -4.35 -15.45
N PHE A 41 5.32 -3.08 -15.53
CA PHE A 41 3.93 -2.60 -15.57
C PHE A 41 3.90 -1.19 -16.16
N ALA A 42 2.73 -0.73 -16.60
CA ALA A 42 2.63 0.48 -17.43
C ALA A 42 2.82 1.78 -16.65
N LYS A 43 2.35 1.83 -15.40
CA LYS A 43 2.47 3.02 -14.54
C LYS A 43 2.86 2.66 -13.10
N PRO A 44 3.66 3.49 -12.41
CA PRO A 44 4.01 3.28 -11.02
C PRO A 44 2.78 3.08 -10.11
N GLU A 45 1.70 3.80 -10.39
CA GLU A 45 0.45 3.80 -9.63
C GLU A 45 -0.44 2.57 -9.87
N GLU A 46 -0.04 1.67 -10.77
CA GLU A 46 -0.73 0.41 -11.03
C GLU A 46 -0.07 -0.77 -10.27
N ILE A 47 0.94 -0.50 -9.44
CA ILE A 47 1.70 -1.54 -8.73
C ILE A 47 0.80 -2.42 -7.84
N SER A 48 -0.22 -1.86 -7.19
CA SER A 48 -1.16 -2.64 -6.38
C SER A 48 -2.05 -3.53 -7.24
N ASP A 49 -2.42 -3.10 -8.44
CA ASP A 49 -3.16 -3.93 -9.39
C ASP A 49 -2.27 -5.05 -9.94
N HIS A 50 -1.00 -4.75 -10.22
CA HIS A 50 -0.02 -5.72 -10.70
C HIS A 50 0.15 -6.90 -9.73
N PHE A 51 0.18 -6.63 -8.41
CA PHE A 51 0.25 -7.66 -7.38
C PHE A 51 -1.11 -8.14 -6.86
N GLY A 52 -2.20 -7.54 -7.33
CA GLY A 52 -3.56 -7.84 -6.88
C GLY A 52 -3.76 -7.59 -5.38
N LEU A 53 -3.31 -6.45 -4.86
CA LEU A 53 -3.54 -6.06 -3.47
C LEU A 53 -5.01 -5.73 -3.24
N ASP A 54 -5.45 -5.85 -1.99
CA ASP A 54 -6.85 -5.77 -1.61
C ASP A 54 -7.29 -4.37 -1.14
N VAL A 55 -6.34 -3.50 -0.81
CA VAL A 55 -6.60 -2.13 -0.33
C VAL A 55 -5.71 -1.15 -1.06
N ARG A 56 -6.28 0.01 -1.43
CA ARG A 56 -5.53 1.16 -1.93
C ARG A 56 -5.42 2.22 -0.85
N ARG A 57 -4.24 2.82 -0.71
CA ARG A 57 -4.01 3.92 0.23
C ARG A 57 -4.60 5.22 -0.34
N THR A 58 -5.37 5.94 0.48
CA THR A 58 -5.79 7.31 0.17
C THR A 58 -4.56 8.21 0.06
N GLY A 59 -4.44 8.95 -1.06
CA GLY A 59 -3.26 9.77 -1.35
C GLY A 59 -2.16 9.07 -2.15
N GLY A 60 -2.48 7.91 -2.76
CA GLY A 60 -1.64 7.25 -3.77
C GLY A 60 -1.03 5.92 -3.31
N GLU A 61 -0.76 5.02 -4.25
CA GLU A 61 -0.20 3.67 -4.00
C GLU A 61 1.26 3.68 -3.59
N ILE A 62 1.90 4.81 -3.82
CA ILE A 62 3.31 5.03 -3.63
C ILE A 62 3.51 6.00 -2.47
N THR A 63 4.56 5.73 -1.71
CA THR A 63 5.13 6.64 -0.72
C THR A 63 5.48 8.00 -1.35
N PRO A 64 4.89 9.13 -0.88
CA PRO A 64 5.24 10.45 -1.40
C PRO A 64 6.70 10.80 -1.11
N GLY A 65 7.41 11.33 -2.10
CA GLY A 65 8.82 11.74 -1.94
C GLY A 65 9.03 13.03 -1.12
N ILE A 66 7.95 13.70 -0.69
CA ILE A 66 7.99 15.00 0.00
C ILE A 66 7.92 14.85 1.53
N TYR A 67 8.60 13.86 2.09
CA TYR A 67 8.74 13.78 3.54
C TYR A 67 9.45 15.03 4.07
N ARG A 68 8.68 15.96 4.64
CA ARG A 68 9.25 17.02 5.47
C ARG A 68 9.58 16.36 6.81
N LEU A 69 10.87 16.31 7.14
CA LEU A 69 11.32 16.03 8.51
C LEU A 69 10.68 17.10 9.40
N ILE A 70 9.72 16.70 10.22
CA ILE A 70 9.20 17.54 11.28
C ILE A 70 10.17 17.36 12.45
N ASN A 71 10.80 18.45 12.88
CA ASN A 71 11.57 18.43 14.10
C ASN A 71 10.58 18.27 15.27
N LEU A 72 10.51 17.06 15.83
CA LEU A 72 9.64 16.72 16.96
C LEU A 72 10.32 17.00 18.32
N VAL A 73 11.46 17.70 18.33
CA VAL A 73 12.00 18.26 19.57
C VAL A 73 11.00 19.31 20.04
N GLY A 74 10.12 18.92 20.97
CA GLY A 74 9.34 19.89 21.73
C GLY A 74 10.31 20.77 22.50
N ASP A 75 10.09 22.08 22.46
CA ASP A 75 10.69 23.00 23.43
C ASP A 75 10.24 22.55 24.82
N VAL A 76 11.06 21.72 25.46
CA VAL A 76 10.97 21.50 26.89
C VAL A 76 11.69 22.70 27.49
N GLU A 77 10.93 23.72 27.84
CA GLU A 77 11.44 24.88 28.58
C GLU A 77 12.21 24.35 29.82
N THR A 78 13.53 24.60 29.84
CA THR A 78 14.43 24.31 30.98
C THR A 78 14.43 25.43 31.99
#